data_AF-A0A7J8QBG6-F1
#
_entry.id   AF-A0A7J8QBG6-F1
#
_cell.length_a   1.000
_cell.length_b   1.000
_cell.length_c   1.000
_cell.angle_alpha   90.00
_cell.angle_beta   90.00
_cell.angle_gamma   90.00
#
_symmetry.space_group_name_H-M   'P 1'
#
loop_
_entity.id
_entity.type
_entity.pdbx_description
1 polymer ?
#
loop_
_entity_poly.entity_id
_entity_poly.type
_entity_poly.pdbx_seq_one_letter_code
_entity_poly.pdbx_strand_id
1 'polypeptide(L)'
;IWDSVPKPEAHKETPLSEFFHVEVVALSSYEEKEELFKEQVSNLRQRFFHSIAPGGLAGDRRGVVPASGFSFSAQEIWKVIKENKDLDLPAHKVMVATVRCEEIANEKYSSFTECESWCQLEEASRSDLVSGFGKKLNSLLHTSLTKYDSEATFFDEGVRSLKRKQLEEKLLQLAQPAHQAILGHLRSGTLEKFKEAFEKALNGGEKFSVAARNCTESYMALFDEGYQDAFVELANWDSSKVREKLRRDIDAHVASVQAAKLAELTSSYEV
;
A
#
# COMPACT_ATOMS: atom_id res chain seq x y z
N ILE A 1 -18.15 34.01 -9.74
CA ILE A 1 -16.68 33.78 -9.86
C ILE A 1 -15.92 34.74 -8.97
N TRP A 2 -16.00 36.06 -9.20
CA TRP A 2 -15.28 37.04 -8.37
C TRP A 2 -15.53 36.88 -6.85
N ASP A 3 -16.79 36.69 -6.45
CA ASP A 3 -17.15 36.60 -5.03
C ASP A 3 -16.77 35.26 -4.38
N SER A 4 -16.55 34.22 -5.18
CA SER A 4 -16.24 32.87 -4.70
C SER A 4 -14.74 32.57 -4.63
N VAL A 5 -13.88 33.41 -5.23
CA VAL A 5 -12.43 33.24 -5.21
C VAL A 5 -11.89 33.69 -3.84
N PRO A 6 -11.00 32.91 -3.19
CA PRO A 6 -10.32 33.36 -1.98
C PRO A 6 -9.50 34.64 -2.26
N LYS A 7 -9.81 35.73 -1.55
CA LYS A 7 -9.11 37.01 -1.67
C LYS A 7 -8.25 37.26 -0.43
N PRO A 8 -7.04 37.84 -0.57
CA PRO A 8 -6.29 38.37 0.57
C PRO A 8 -7.11 39.39 1.35
N GLU A 9 -6.88 39.54 2.65
CA GLU A 9 -7.69 40.41 3.51
C GLU A 9 -7.77 41.86 3.00
N ALA A 10 -6.69 42.37 2.40
CA ALA A 10 -6.64 43.71 1.80
C ALA A 10 -7.59 43.91 0.60
N HIS A 11 -8.07 42.84 -0.03
CA HIS A 11 -8.91 42.87 -1.22
C HIS A 11 -10.25 42.16 -1.07
N LYS A 12 -10.62 41.78 0.15
CA LYS A 12 -11.82 40.98 0.45
C LYS A 12 -13.12 41.62 -0.08
N GLU A 13 -13.25 42.91 0.15
CA GLU A 13 -14.40 43.74 -0.26
C GLU A 13 -14.15 44.51 -1.57
N THR A 14 -13.03 44.29 -2.25
CA THR A 14 -12.74 45.03 -3.50
C THR A 14 -13.67 44.55 -4.62
N PRO A 15 -14.41 45.44 -5.29
CA PRO A 15 -15.30 45.06 -6.39
C PRO A 15 -14.50 44.66 -7.63
N LEU A 16 -15.10 43.82 -8.48
CA LEU A 16 -14.50 43.36 -9.74
C LEU A 16 -14.05 44.53 -10.64
N SER A 17 -14.84 45.60 -10.66
CA SER A 17 -14.62 46.80 -11.47
C SER A 17 -13.34 47.57 -11.15
N GLU A 18 -12.73 47.34 -9.98
CA GLU A 18 -11.44 47.95 -9.64
C GLU A 18 -10.29 47.34 -10.47
N PHE A 19 -10.43 46.08 -10.89
CA PHE A 19 -9.40 45.34 -11.63
C PHE A 19 -9.78 45.08 -13.09
N PHE A 20 -11.07 44.95 -13.40
CA PHE A 20 -11.56 44.56 -14.71
C PHE A 20 -12.63 45.52 -15.22
N HIS A 21 -12.44 46.00 -16.46
CA HIS A 21 -13.49 46.64 -17.24
C HIS A 21 -14.11 45.61 -18.17
N VAL A 22 -15.43 45.39 -18.06
CA VAL A 22 -16.13 44.33 -18.81
C VAL A 22 -17.05 44.96 -19.85
N GLU A 23 -16.83 44.59 -21.11
CA GLU A 23 -17.69 45.00 -22.22
C GLU A 23 -18.12 43.79 -23.06
N VAL A 24 -19.34 43.83 -23.57
CA VAL A 24 -19.93 42.75 -24.37
C VAL A 24 -20.18 43.24 -25.78
N VAL A 25 -19.74 42.46 -26.77
CA VAL A 25 -19.97 42.72 -28.20
C VAL A 25 -20.54 41.45 -28.82
N ALA A 26 -21.75 41.55 -29.38
CA ALA A 26 -22.38 40.45 -30.09
C ALA A 26 -21.97 40.46 -31.57
N LEU A 27 -21.62 39.29 -32.09
CA LEU A 27 -21.33 39.07 -33.51
C LEU A 27 -22.29 38.00 -34.03
N SER A 28 -22.74 38.17 -35.28
CA SER A 28 -23.64 37.22 -35.96
C SER A 28 -22.92 35.90 -36.26
N SER A 29 -23.65 34.80 -36.51
CA SER A 29 -23.01 33.56 -36.95
C SER A 29 -22.25 33.78 -38.26
N TYR A 30 -20.97 33.42 -38.29
CA TYR A 30 -20.14 33.51 -39.49
C TYR A 30 -20.69 32.62 -40.61
N GLU A 31 -21.12 31.41 -40.27
CA GLU A 31 -21.59 30.42 -41.25
C GLU A 31 -22.93 30.81 -41.88
N GLU A 32 -23.84 31.41 -41.10
CA GLU A 32 -25.18 31.75 -41.56
C GLU A 32 -25.26 33.17 -42.16
N LYS A 33 -24.46 34.10 -41.64
CA LYS A 33 -24.53 35.54 -41.94
C LYS A 33 -23.15 36.16 -42.06
N GLU A 34 -22.32 35.59 -42.94
CA GLU A 34 -20.91 35.95 -43.14
C GLU A 34 -20.69 37.46 -43.34
N GLU A 35 -21.44 38.10 -44.24
CA GLU A 35 -21.26 39.52 -44.55
C GLU A 35 -21.60 40.43 -43.36
N LEU A 36 -22.66 40.10 -42.60
CA LEU A 36 -23.02 40.83 -41.39
C LEU A 36 -21.98 40.64 -40.28
N PHE A 37 -21.43 39.43 -40.13
CA PHE A 37 -20.32 39.18 -39.20
C PHE A 37 -19.10 40.03 -39.57
N LYS A 38 -18.68 40.04 -40.84
CA LYS A 38 -17.52 40.82 -41.30
C LYS A 38 -17.72 42.32 -41.04
N GLU A 39 -18.93 42.84 -41.28
CA GLU A 39 -19.27 44.22 -40.98
C GLU A 39 -19.14 44.51 -39.47
N GLN A 40 -19.70 43.64 -38.63
CA GLN A 40 -19.64 43.79 -37.17
C GLN A 40 -18.20 43.68 -36.62
N VAL A 41 -17.37 42.80 -37.18
CA VAL A 41 -15.93 42.72 -36.87
C VAL A 41 -15.20 43.99 -37.30
N SER A 42 -15.52 44.54 -38.47
CA SER A 42 -14.96 45.82 -38.92
C SER A 42 -15.29 46.94 -37.94
N ASN A 43 -16.55 47.03 -37.50
CA ASN A 43 -16.99 47.98 -36.47
C ASN A 43 -16.25 47.78 -35.14
N LEU A 44 -16.07 46.54 -34.70
CA LEU A 44 -15.27 46.23 -33.51
C LEU A 44 -13.82 46.69 -33.66
N ARG A 45 -13.19 46.44 -34.82
CA ARG A 45 -11.82 46.89 -35.11
C ARG A 45 -11.70 48.41 -35.03
N GLN A 46 -12.69 49.17 -35.50
CA GLN A 46 -12.68 50.64 -35.41
C GLN A 46 -12.59 51.14 -33.96
N ARG A 47 -13.16 50.40 -33.00
CA ARG A 47 -13.07 50.72 -31.57
C ARG A 47 -11.65 50.59 -31.02
N PHE A 48 -10.82 49.70 -31.59
CA PHE A 48 -9.43 49.52 -31.16
C PHE A 48 -8.48 50.61 -31.68
N PHE A 49 -8.78 51.24 -32.82
CA PHE A 49 -7.97 52.34 -33.35
C PHE A 49 -7.93 53.55 -32.40
N HIS A 50 -9.04 53.80 -31.68
CA HIS A 50 -9.14 54.86 -30.68
C HIS A 50 -8.97 54.33 -29.25
N SER A 51 -8.43 53.11 -29.09
CA SER A 51 -8.41 52.42 -27.79
C SER A 51 -7.67 53.17 -26.69
N ILE A 52 -6.64 53.94 -27.01
CA ILE A 52 -5.82 54.67 -26.03
C ILE A 52 -6.32 56.08 -25.73
N ALA A 53 -7.38 56.55 -26.39
CA ALA A 53 -7.99 57.83 -26.07
C ALA A 53 -8.72 57.76 -24.72
N PRO A 54 -8.92 58.89 -24.01
CA PRO A 54 -9.76 58.92 -22.80
C PRO A 54 -11.15 58.33 -23.07
N GLY A 55 -11.56 57.32 -22.30
CA GLY A 55 -12.81 56.57 -22.52
C GLY A 55 -12.74 55.48 -23.62
N GLY A 56 -11.58 55.26 -24.23
CA GLY A 56 -11.32 54.16 -25.15
C GLY A 56 -11.01 52.84 -24.44
N LEU A 57 -11.07 51.73 -25.19
CA LEU A 57 -10.94 50.34 -24.69
C LEU A 57 -9.68 50.04 -23.84
N ALA A 58 -8.63 50.85 -23.97
CA ALA A 58 -7.34 50.69 -23.30
C ALA A 58 -6.85 51.97 -22.61
N GLY A 59 -7.67 53.02 -22.56
CA GLY A 59 -7.26 54.38 -22.19
C GLY A 59 -6.95 54.60 -20.71
N ASP A 60 -7.34 53.68 -19.82
CA ASP A 60 -7.25 53.85 -18.36
C ASP A 60 -6.40 52.77 -17.66
N ARG A 61 -5.29 52.36 -18.30
CA ARG A 61 -4.47 51.25 -17.79
C ARG A 61 -3.49 51.71 -16.70
N ARG A 62 -3.65 51.17 -15.49
CA ARG A 62 -2.62 51.18 -14.45
C ARG A 62 -1.53 50.15 -14.79
N GLY A 63 -0.26 50.45 -14.51
CA GLY A 63 0.85 49.48 -14.69
C GLY A 63 1.40 49.35 -16.12
N VAL A 64 1.44 50.45 -16.89
CA VAL A 64 2.00 50.45 -18.25
C VAL A 64 3.50 50.12 -18.23
N VAL A 65 3.88 49.07 -18.96
CA VAL A 65 5.28 48.68 -19.16
C VAL A 65 5.76 49.23 -20.51
N PRO A 66 6.91 49.93 -20.55
CA PRO A 66 7.52 50.35 -21.82
C PRO A 66 7.78 49.14 -22.74
N ALA A 67 7.64 49.32 -24.05
CA ALA A 67 7.86 48.22 -25.01
C ALA A 67 9.23 47.56 -24.87
N SER A 68 10.26 48.33 -24.53
CA SER A 68 11.62 47.82 -24.27
C SER A 68 11.73 46.91 -23.04
N GLY A 69 10.84 47.07 -22.06
CA GLY A 69 10.82 46.27 -20.83
C GLY A 69 9.79 45.13 -20.84
N PHE A 70 8.96 45.05 -21.87
CA PHE A 70 7.86 44.08 -21.91
C PHE A 70 8.35 42.63 -21.90
N SER A 71 9.40 42.31 -22.66
CA SER A 71 9.96 40.95 -22.72
C SER A 71 10.43 40.47 -21.34
N PHE A 72 11.14 41.33 -20.60
CA PHE A 72 11.60 41.05 -19.25
C PHE A 72 10.43 40.91 -18.28
N SER A 73 9.48 41.84 -18.30
CA SER A 73 8.28 41.77 -17.46
C SER A 73 7.47 40.49 -17.71
N ALA A 74 7.32 40.08 -18.97
CA ALA A 74 6.59 38.87 -19.34
C ALA A 74 7.31 37.60 -18.86
N GLN A 75 8.64 37.57 -18.94
CA GLN A 75 9.45 36.46 -18.42
C GLN A 75 9.30 36.30 -16.91
N GLU A 76 9.35 37.40 -16.16
CA GLU A 76 9.15 37.37 -14.71
C GLU A 76 7.73 36.97 -14.32
N ILE A 77 6.70 37.49 -14.99
CA ILE A 77 5.30 37.05 -14.81
C ILE A 77 5.19 35.55 -15.07
N TRP A 78 5.79 35.06 -16.16
CA TRP A 78 5.74 33.63 -16.51
C TRP A 78 6.45 32.75 -15.50
N LYS A 79 7.60 33.21 -14.97
CA LYS A 79 8.34 32.51 -13.92
C LYS A 79 7.49 32.38 -12.65
N VAL A 80 6.87 33.48 -12.21
CA VAL A 80 5.98 33.46 -11.03
C VAL A 80 4.81 32.52 -11.23
N ILE A 81 4.17 32.51 -12.41
CA ILE A 81 3.09 31.58 -12.73
C ILE A 81 3.57 30.12 -12.65
N LYS A 82 4.74 29.82 -13.22
CA LYS A 82 5.28 28.45 -13.28
C LYS A 82 5.70 27.91 -11.90
N GLU A 83 6.20 28.78 -11.03
CA GLU A 83 6.67 28.40 -9.69
C GLU A 83 5.54 28.42 -8.63
N ASN A 84 4.33 28.85 -8.99
CA ASN A 84 3.21 28.96 -8.07
C ASN A 84 2.60 27.59 -7.74
N LYS A 85 2.77 27.14 -6.50
CA LYS A 85 2.24 25.88 -5.99
C LYS A 85 0.72 25.80 -5.98
N ASP A 86 0.02 26.94 -5.85
CA ASP A 86 -1.45 26.97 -5.86
C ASP A 86 -2.02 26.67 -7.26
N LEU A 87 -1.18 26.75 -8.30
CA LEU A 87 -1.52 26.36 -9.67
C LEU A 87 -1.12 24.91 -10.01
N ASP A 88 -0.55 24.16 -9.06
CA ASP A 88 -0.15 22.76 -9.23
C ASP A 88 -1.38 21.82 -9.15
N LEU A 89 -2.25 21.92 -10.16
CA LEU A 89 -3.44 21.09 -10.34
C LEU A 89 -3.19 19.55 -10.34
N PRO A 90 -2.02 19.04 -10.79
CA PRO A 90 -1.62 17.64 -10.53
C PRO A 90 -1.77 17.22 -9.06
N ALA A 91 -1.50 18.11 -8.10
CA ALA A 91 -1.69 17.84 -6.68
C ALA A 91 -3.14 17.51 -6.33
N HIS A 92 -4.14 18.10 -7.01
CA HIS A 92 -5.55 17.77 -6.77
C HIS A 92 -5.90 16.36 -7.27
N LYS A 93 -5.43 15.95 -8.44
CA LYS A 93 -5.63 14.57 -8.95
C LYS A 93 -4.99 13.54 -8.02
N VAL A 94 -3.75 13.80 -7.59
CA VAL A 94 -3.01 12.97 -6.64
C VAL A 94 -3.71 12.96 -5.27
N MET A 95 -4.23 14.09 -4.80
CA MET A 95 -5.00 14.18 -3.55
C MET A 95 -6.27 13.35 -3.61
N VAL A 96 -7.07 13.49 -4.67
CA VAL A 96 -8.30 12.69 -4.86
C VAL A 96 -7.96 11.21 -4.95
N ALA A 97 -6.94 10.84 -5.73
CA ALA A 97 -6.45 9.47 -5.79
C ALA A 97 -6.03 8.96 -4.41
N THR A 98 -5.36 9.79 -3.60
CA THR A 98 -4.88 9.39 -2.26
C THR A 98 -6.04 9.03 -1.35
N VAL A 99 -7.06 9.89 -1.29
CA VAL A 99 -8.26 9.65 -0.49
C VAL A 99 -9.00 8.40 -0.98
N ARG A 100 -9.24 8.28 -2.29
CA ARG A 100 -9.97 7.14 -2.86
C ARG A 100 -9.24 5.81 -2.71
N CYS A 101 -7.96 5.76 -3.02
CA CYS A 101 -7.15 4.56 -2.83
C CYS A 101 -7.03 4.16 -1.35
N GLU A 102 -7.10 5.11 -0.42
CA GLU A 102 -7.13 4.82 1.01
C GLU A 102 -8.49 4.24 1.47
N GLU A 103 -9.59 4.81 1.01
CA GLU A 103 -10.95 4.29 1.27
C GLU A 103 -11.08 2.85 0.78
N ILE A 104 -10.69 2.58 -0.48
CA ILE A 104 -10.72 1.23 -1.07
C ILE A 104 -9.86 0.28 -0.24
N ALA A 105 -8.64 0.68 0.14
CA ALA A 105 -7.75 -0.15 0.96
C ALA A 105 -8.39 -0.51 2.32
N ASN A 106 -8.97 0.47 3.00
CA ASN A 106 -9.63 0.25 4.28
C ASN A 106 -10.87 -0.65 4.12
N GLU A 107 -11.66 -0.48 3.07
CA GLU A 107 -12.80 -1.35 2.78
C GLU A 107 -12.36 -2.80 2.55
N LYS A 108 -11.27 -3.04 1.79
CA LYS A 108 -10.76 -4.40 1.55
C LYS A 108 -10.19 -5.02 2.82
N TYR A 109 -9.56 -4.22 3.67
CA TYR A 109 -9.12 -4.66 5.00
C TYR A 109 -10.31 -5.08 5.88
N SER A 110 -11.34 -4.23 6.00
CA SER A 110 -12.55 -4.54 6.77
C SER A 110 -13.25 -5.80 6.23
N SER A 111 -13.43 -5.88 4.91
CA SER A 111 -14.02 -7.05 4.24
C SER A 111 -13.22 -8.33 4.51
N PHE A 112 -11.88 -8.24 4.60
CA PHE A 112 -11.03 -9.37 4.95
C PHE A 112 -11.24 -9.79 6.41
N THR A 113 -11.29 -8.82 7.34
CA THR A 113 -11.47 -9.11 8.77
C THR A 113 -12.84 -9.70 9.11
N GLU A 114 -13.85 -9.35 8.32
CA GLU A 114 -15.21 -9.87 8.46
C GLU A 114 -15.43 -11.14 7.63
N CYS A 115 -14.43 -11.57 6.85
CA CYS A 115 -14.54 -12.73 5.99
C CYS A 115 -14.61 -14.01 6.84
N GLU A 116 -15.72 -14.74 6.74
CA GLU A 116 -15.94 -15.98 7.47
C GLU A 116 -14.79 -17.00 7.28
N SER A 117 -14.29 -17.13 6.06
CA SER A 117 -13.16 -18.03 5.77
C SER A 117 -11.85 -17.63 6.44
N TRP A 118 -11.61 -16.33 6.65
CA TRP A 118 -10.49 -15.85 7.45
C TRP A 118 -10.72 -16.16 8.94
N CYS A 119 -11.89 -15.81 9.47
CA CYS A 119 -12.23 -16.05 10.88
C CYS A 119 -12.11 -17.53 11.26
N GLN A 120 -12.62 -18.44 10.42
CA GLN A 120 -12.50 -19.88 10.63
C GLN A 120 -11.05 -20.36 10.57
N LEU A 121 -10.25 -19.82 9.64
CA LEU A 121 -8.83 -20.16 9.51
C LEU A 121 -8.04 -19.68 10.74
N GLU A 122 -8.32 -18.45 11.20
CA GLU A 122 -7.71 -17.87 12.39
C GLU A 122 -8.07 -18.68 13.65
N GLU A 123 -9.35 -18.99 13.85
CA GLU A 123 -9.80 -19.77 15.00
C GLU A 123 -9.18 -21.17 15.00
N ALA A 124 -9.21 -21.88 13.87
CA ALA A 124 -8.60 -23.20 13.74
C ALA A 124 -7.10 -23.19 14.05
N SER A 125 -6.38 -22.14 13.64
CA SER A 125 -4.94 -21.99 13.91
C SER A 125 -4.61 -21.86 15.40
N ARG A 126 -5.55 -21.39 16.22
CA ARG A 126 -5.36 -21.28 17.67
C ARG A 126 -5.45 -22.64 18.35
N SER A 127 -6.27 -23.53 17.82
CA SER A 127 -6.53 -24.85 18.41
C SER A 127 -5.53 -25.92 17.99
N ASP A 128 -5.21 -26.02 16.70
CA ASP A 128 -4.37 -27.11 16.17
C ASP A 128 -3.69 -26.74 14.83
N LEU A 129 -2.91 -27.67 14.28
CA LEU A 129 -2.43 -27.64 12.91
C LEU A 129 -3.59 -27.61 11.92
N VAL A 130 -3.47 -26.72 10.93
CA VAL A 130 -4.44 -26.59 9.85
C VAL A 130 -3.80 -27.00 8.55
N SER A 131 -4.29 -28.08 7.93
CA SER A 131 -3.82 -28.50 6.62
C SER A 131 -4.15 -27.46 5.54
N GLY A 132 -3.15 -27.18 4.70
CA GLY A 132 -3.21 -26.19 3.63
C GLY A 132 -3.23 -24.77 4.14
N PHE A 133 -2.75 -24.48 5.35
CA PHE A 133 -2.84 -23.15 5.97
C PHE A 133 -2.28 -22.06 5.05
N GLY A 134 -1.05 -22.23 4.57
CA GLY A 134 -0.36 -21.27 3.71
C GLY A 134 -1.11 -21.05 2.41
N LYS A 135 -1.56 -22.14 1.76
CA LYS A 135 -2.36 -22.06 0.53
C LYS A 135 -3.68 -21.29 0.73
N LYS A 136 -4.41 -21.56 1.82
CA LYS A 136 -5.66 -20.87 2.16
C LYS A 136 -5.40 -19.40 2.42
N LEU A 137 -4.40 -19.07 3.26
CA LEU A 137 -4.05 -17.71 3.59
C LEU A 137 -3.59 -16.91 2.36
N ASN A 138 -2.70 -17.47 1.54
CA ASN A 138 -2.25 -16.83 0.30
C ASN A 138 -3.43 -16.54 -0.64
N SER A 139 -4.36 -17.50 -0.79
CA SER A 139 -5.56 -17.30 -1.60
C SER A 139 -6.42 -16.14 -1.10
N LEU A 140 -6.60 -16.00 0.22
CA LEU A 140 -7.35 -14.88 0.82
C LEU A 140 -6.63 -13.55 0.62
N LEU A 141 -5.32 -13.50 0.86
CA LEU A 141 -4.51 -12.29 0.67
C LEU A 141 -4.53 -11.84 -0.78
N HIS A 142 -4.27 -12.74 -1.72
CA HIS A 142 -4.32 -12.43 -3.16
C HIS A 142 -5.70 -12.00 -3.62
N THR A 143 -6.76 -12.60 -3.08
CA THR A 143 -8.15 -12.19 -3.40
C THR A 143 -8.40 -10.75 -2.95
N SER A 144 -7.96 -10.38 -1.74
CA SER A 144 -8.10 -9.02 -1.22
C SER A 144 -7.33 -8.00 -2.05
N LEU A 145 -6.05 -8.29 -2.34
CA LEU A 145 -5.19 -7.42 -3.14
C LEU A 145 -5.66 -7.30 -4.60
N THR A 146 -6.14 -8.38 -5.22
CA THR A 146 -6.68 -8.34 -6.59
C THR A 146 -7.95 -7.48 -6.66
N LYS A 147 -8.83 -7.56 -5.65
CA LYS A 147 -10.00 -6.68 -5.56
C LYS A 147 -9.57 -5.22 -5.44
N TYR A 148 -8.59 -4.92 -4.60
CA TYR A 148 -8.00 -3.58 -4.51
C TYR A 148 -7.48 -3.10 -5.87
N ASP A 149 -6.66 -3.92 -6.54
CA ASP A 149 -6.04 -3.59 -7.82
C ASP A 149 -7.10 -3.27 -8.89
N SER A 150 -8.17 -4.06 -8.95
CA SER A 150 -9.28 -3.84 -9.89
C SER A 150 -10.01 -2.51 -9.66
N GLU A 151 -10.24 -2.13 -8.41
CA GLU A 151 -10.98 -0.91 -8.08
C GLU A 151 -10.10 0.35 -8.14
N ALA A 152 -8.81 0.20 -7.84
CA ALA A 152 -7.85 1.29 -7.88
C ALA A 152 -7.24 1.53 -9.28
N THR A 153 -7.64 0.76 -10.30
CA THR A 153 -6.99 0.72 -11.62
C THR A 153 -6.89 2.10 -12.31
N PHE A 154 -7.86 2.99 -12.11
CA PHE A 154 -7.95 4.29 -12.80
C PHE A 154 -7.27 5.46 -12.07
N PHE A 155 -6.70 5.22 -10.88
CA PHE A 155 -6.03 6.25 -10.11
C PHE A 155 -4.54 6.33 -10.43
N ASP A 156 -3.91 7.41 -9.94
CA ASP A 156 -2.48 7.63 -10.07
C ASP A 156 -1.67 6.40 -9.65
N GLU A 157 -0.69 6.02 -10.49
CA GLU A 157 0.06 4.78 -10.33
C GLU A 157 0.93 4.78 -9.07
N GLY A 158 1.53 5.92 -8.72
CA GLY A 158 2.34 6.05 -7.52
C GLY A 158 1.48 5.92 -6.27
N VAL A 159 0.33 6.59 -6.27
CA VAL A 159 -0.63 6.55 -5.15
C VAL A 159 -1.19 5.13 -4.95
N ARG A 160 -1.72 4.50 -6.00
CA ARG A 160 -2.33 3.16 -5.86
C ARG A 160 -1.30 2.12 -5.44
N SER A 161 -0.07 2.19 -5.97
CA SER A 161 1.01 1.26 -5.60
C SER A 161 1.41 1.42 -4.13
N LEU A 162 1.52 2.67 -3.65
CA LEU A 162 1.83 2.97 -2.25
C LEU A 162 0.73 2.44 -1.32
N LYS A 163 -0.54 2.74 -1.63
CA LYS A 163 -1.68 2.31 -0.82
C LYS A 163 -1.90 0.79 -0.86
N ARG A 164 -1.65 0.15 -2.01
CA ARG A 164 -1.62 -1.33 -2.13
C ARG A 164 -0.62 -1.96 -1.19
N LYS A 165 0.61 -1.43 -1.14
CA LYS A 165 1.66 -1.93 -0.25
C LYS A 165 1.29 -1.76 1.22
N GLN A 166 0.71 -0.62 1.58
CA GLN A 166 0.21 -0.38 2.95
C GLN A 166 -0.91 -1.35 3.33
N LEU A 167 -1.82 -1.68 2.40
CA LEU A 167 -2.84 -2.71 2.62
C LEU A 167 -2.20 -4.09 2.84
N GLU A 168 -1.26 -4.49 1.99
CA GLU A 168 -0.53 -5.76 2.10
C GLU A 168 0.16 -5.89 3.47
N GLU A 169 0.88 -4.85 3.91
CA GLU A 169 1.54 -4.81 5.22
C GLU A 169 0.54 -4.97 6.37
N LYS A 170 -0.61 -4.29 6.33
CA LYS A 170 -1.67 -4.41 7.35
C LYS A 170 -2.28 -5.83 7.39
N LEU A 171 -2.55 -6.43 6.23
CA LEU A 171 -3.09 -7.78 6.15
C LEU A 171 -2.08 -8.82 6.68
N LEU A 172 -0.80 -8.65 6.38
CA LEU A 172 0.25 -9.51 6.92
C LEU A 172 0.37 -9.37 8.44
N GLN A 173 0.32 -8.14 8.98
CA GLN A 173 0.32 -7.91 10.42
C GLN A 173 -0.86 -8.58 11.12
N LEU A 174 -2.05 -8.52 10.51
CA LEU A 174 -3.24 -9.20 11.01
C LEU A 174 -3.07 -10.73 11.01
N ALA A 175 -2.47 -11.30 9.95
CA ALA A 175 -2.34 -12.74 9.79
C ALA A 175 -1.16 -13.36 10.57
N GLN A 176 -0.20 -12.55 11.01
CA GLN A 176 1.02 -12.99 11.65
C GLN A 176 0.79 -13.85 12.92
N PRO A 177 -0.13 -13.50 13.84
CA PRO A 177 -0.37 -14.32 15.04
C PRO A 177 -0.89 -15.72 14.72
N ALA A 178 -1.79 -15.85 13.73
CA ALA A 178 -2.30 -17.15 13.29
C ALA A 178 -1.19 -18.03 12.70
N HIS A 179 -0.35 -17.45 11.83
CA HIS A 179 0.81 -18.16 11.29
C HIS A 179 1.80 -18.59 12.38
N GLN A 180 2.08 -17.72 13.37
CA GLN A 180 2.92 -18.08 14.51
C GLN A 180 2.33 -19.22 15.35
N ALA A 181 1.01 -19.27 15.51
CA ALA A 181 0.34 -20.37 16.19
C ALA A 181 0.53 -21.70 15.45
N ILE A 182 0.32 -21.71 14.12
CA ILE A 182 0.57 -22.90 13.26
C ILE A 182 2.02 -23.39 13.39
N LEU A 183 2.99 -22.48 13.34
CA LEU A 183 4.40 -22.84 13.51
C LEU A 183 4.70 -23.37 14.92
N GLY A 184 4.01 -22.85 15.93
CA GLY A 184 4.05 -23.33 17.30
C GLY A 184 3.58 -24.78 17.41
N HIS A 185 2.40 -25.07 16.84
CA HIS A 185 1.80 -26.42 16.81
C HIS A 185 2.61 -27.40 15.99
N LEU A 186 3.16 -26.98 14.85
CA LEU A 186 4.05 -27.80 14.03
C LEU A 186 5.29 -28.21 14.81
N ARG A 187 5.91 -27.26 15.51
CA ARG A 187 7.09 -27.53 16.34
C ARG A 187 6.77 -28.49 17.48
N SER A 188 5.74 -28.23 18.27
CA SER A 188 5.38 -29.08 19.41
C SER A 188 4.97 -30.47 18.94
N GLY A 189 4.12 -30.58 17.93
CA GLY A 189 3.67 -31.85 17.36
C GLY A 189 4.82 -32.68 16.79
N THR A 190 5.77 -32.06 16.08
CA THR A 190 6.96 -32.75 15.58
C THR A 190 7.87 -33.21 16.72
N LEU A 191 8.06 -32.40 17.76
CA LEU A 191 8.89 -32.76 18.91
C LEU A 191 8.31 -33.95 19.68
N GLU A 192 6.99 -33.97 19.93
CA GLU A 192 6.37 -35.11 20.62
C GLU A 192 6.48 -36.40 19.79
N LYS A 193 6.22 -36.35 18.49
CA LYS A 193 6.42 -37.53 17.60
C LYS A 193 7.87 -38.00 17.59
N PHE A 194 8.83 -37.07 17.63
CA PHE A 194 10.24 -37.40 17.76
C PHE A 194 10.53 -38.18 19.05
N LYS A 195 10.03 -37.71 20.20
CA LYS A 195 10.24 -38.36 21.50
C LYS A 195 9.69 -39.79 21.50
N GLU A 196 8.46 -39.97 21.03
CA GLU A 196 7.81 -41.28 20.93
C GLU A 196 8.60 -42.25 20.04
N ALA A 197 9.03 -41.79 18.87
CA ALA A 197 9.79 -42.63 17.94
C ALA A 197 11.20 -42.94 18.45
N PHE A 198 11.85 -41.98 19.12
CA PHE A 198 13.17 -42.18 19.70
C PHE A 198 13.12 -43.20 20.85
N GLU A 199 12.14 -43.08 21.76
CA GLU A 199 11.91 -44.05 22.81
C GLU A 199 11.64 -45.45 22.24
N LYS A 200 10.80 -45.53 21.21
CA LYS A 200 10.50 -46.80 20.52
C LYS A 200 11.74 -47.42 19.88
N ALA A 201 12.60 -46.63 19.24
CA ALA A 201 13.84 -47.11 18.65
C ALA A 201 14.81 -47.67 19.70
N LEU A 202 14.93 -47.00 20.84
CA LEU A 202 15.74 -47.48 21.97
C LEU A 202 15.19 -48.78 22.56
N ASN A 203 13.87 -48.86 22.77
CA ASN A 203 13.21 -50.07 23.26
C ASN A 203 13.28 -51.23 22.24
N GLY A 204 13.40 -50.92 20.95
CA GLY A 204 13.65 -51.88 19.87
C GLY A 204 15.08 -52.39 19.78
N GLY A 205 15.98 -51.94 20.66
CA GLY A 205 17.38 -52.38 20.72
C GLY A 205 18.33 -51.65 19.75
N GLU A 206 17.90 -50.54 19.14
CA GLU A 206 18.81 -49.74 18.33
C GLU A 206 19.91 -49.09 19.18
N LYS A 207 21.12 -48.97 18.60
CA LYS A 207 22.22 -48.26 19.25
C LYS A 207 21.84 -46.80 19.42
N PHE A 208 22.03 -46.26 20.63
CA PHE A 208 21.64 -44.89 21.00
C PHE A 208 22.04 -43.82 19.97
N SER A 209 23.31 -43.82 19.54
CA SER A 209 23.82 -42.82 18.58
C SER A 209 23.17 -42.95 17.19
N VAL A 210 22.79 -44.16 16.78
CA VAL A 210 22.13 -44.43 15.51
C VAL A 210 20.67 -43.98 15.58
N ALA A 211 19.96 -44.37 16.65
CA ALA A 211 18.58 -43.97 16.89
C ALA A 211 18.45 -42.43 16.96
N ALA A 212 19.33 -41.77 17.73
CA ALA A 212 19.32 -40.31 17.87
C ALA A 212 19.51 -39.64 16.51
N ARG A 213 20.54 -40.03 15.76
CA ARG A 213 20.82 -39.46 14.44
C ARG A 213 19.66 -39.66 13.46
N ASN A 214 19.16 -40.89 13.32
CA ASN A 214 18.13 -41.23 12.35
C ASN A 214 16.79 -40.54 12.69
N CYS A 215 16.37 -40.56 13.96
CA CYS A 215 15.17 -39.85 14.40
C CYS A 215 15.32 -38.34 14.18
N THR A 216 16.45 -37.75 14.57
CA THR A 216 16.68 -36.31 14.38
C THR A 216 16.64 -35.92 12.90
N GLU A 217 17.28 -36.66 12.01
CA GLU A 217 17.23 -36.41 10.56
C GLU A 217 15.78 -36.50 10.04
N SER A 218 15.05 -37.54 10.43
CA SER A 218 13.69 -37.82 9.94
C SER A 218 12.68 -36.75 10.39
N TYR A 219 12.72 -36.35 11.66
CA TYR A 219 11.75 -35.40 12.20
C TYR A 219 12.09 -33.94 11.86
N MET A 220 13.36 -33.62 11.58
CA MET A 220 13.70 -32.34 10.96
C MET A 220 13.16 -32.25 9.52
N ALA A 221 13.27 -33.34 8.73
CA ALA A 221 12.66 -33.38 7.41
C ALA A 221 11.13 -33.26 7.45
N LEU A 222 10.47 -33.95 8.40
CA LEU A 222 9.03 -33.84 8.62
C LEU A 222 8.60 -32.41 8.97
N PHE A 223 9.38 -31.71 9.80
CA PHE A 223 9.13 -30.29 10.08
C PHE A 223 9.28 -29.44 8.83
N ASP A 224 10.34 -29.67 8.04
CA ASP A 224 10.61 -28.90 6.82
C ASP A 224 9.49 -29.09 5.79
N GLU A 225 8.92 -30.29 5.66
CA GLU A 225 7.74 -30.58 4.84
C GLU A 225 6.47 -29.87 5.36
N GLY A 226 6.17 -30.00 6.66
CA GLY A 226 5.02 -29.33 7.25
C GLY A 226 5.13 -27.80 7.21
N TYR A 227 6.36 -27.27 7.22
CA TYR A 227 6.62 -25.85 7.08
C TYR A 227 6.25 -25.33 5.69
N GLN A 228 6.47 -26.12 4.62
CA GLN A 228 6.04 -25.71 3.27
C GLN A 228 4.53 -25.50 3.17
N ASP A 229 3.75 -26.30 3.91
CA ASP A 229 2.28 -26.16 3.94
C ASP A 229 1.82 -24.86 4.64
N ALA A 230 2.65 -24.30 5.51
CA ALA A 230 2.40 -23.04 6.21
C ALA A 230 3.00 -21.80 5.50
N PHE A 231 3.66 -21.98 4.35
CA PHE A 231 4.38 -20.91 3.65
C PHE A 231 3.45 -19.79 3.15
N VAL A 232 3.83 -18.55 3.42
CA VAL A 232 3.10 -17.34 3.01
C VAL A 232 3.94 -16.56 1.99
N GLU A 233 3.52 -16.55 0.73
CA GLU A 233 4.32 -16.04 -0.40
C GLU A 233 4.61 -14.53 -0.30
N LEU A 234 3.61 -13.77 0.18
CA LEU A 234 3.71 -12.31 0.32
C LEU A 234 4.54 -11.91 1.55
N ALA A 235 4.82 -12.85 2.46
CA ALA A 235 5.51 -12.54 3.70
C ALA A 235 7.00 -12.89 3.62
N ASN A 236 7.86 -11.93 3.96
CA ASN A 236 9.28 -12.20 4.20
C ASN A 236 9.54 -12.59 5.67
N TRP A 237 8.72 -13.51 6.21
CA TRP A 237 8.85 -13.94 7.59
C TRP A 237 10.00 -14.92 7.76
N ASP A 238 11.00 -14.53 8.54
CA ASP A 238 12.12 -15.39 8.90
C ASP A 238 11.66 -16.52 9.83
N SER A 239 11.57 -17.71 9.27
CA SER A 239 11.18 -18.94 9.96
C SER A 239 12.37 -19.79 10.43
N SER A 240 13.60 -19.40 10.07
CA SER A 240 14.82 -20.12 10.47
C SER A 240 14.87 -20.31 11.99
N LYS A 241 14.42 -19.29 12.73
CA LYS A 241 14.33 -19.29 14.19
C LYS A 241 13.47 -20.41 14.78
N VAL A 242 12.36 -20.76 14.12
CA VAL A 242 11.47 -21.82 14.61
C VAL A 242 12.11 -23.19 14.39
N ARG A 243 12.72 -23.38 13.21
CA ARG A 243 13.47 -24.58 12.86
C ARG A 243 14.68 -24.81 13.77
N GLU A 244 15.46 -23.77 14.03
CA GLU A 244 16.60 -23.80 14.96
C GLU A 244 16.15 -24.07 16.39
N LYS A 245 14.99 -23.54 16.80
CA LYS A 245 14.42 -23.84 18.11
C LYS A 245 14.05 -25.32 18.22
N LEU A 246 13.38 -25.89 17.21
CA LEU A 246 13.09 -27.33 17.19
C LEU A 246 14.36 -28.16 17.34
N ARG A 247 15.41 -27.82 16.58
CA ARG A 247 16.69 -28.53 16.64
C ARG A 247 17.28 -28.53 18.04
N ARG A 248 17.29 -27.36 18.70
CA ARG A 248 17.77 -27.24 20.09
C ARG A 248 16.93 -28.05 21.07
N ASP A 249 15.61 -28.08 20.90
CA ASP A 249 14.72 -28.87 21.77
C ASP A 249 14.95 -30.38 21.60
N ILE A 250 15.16 -30.84 20.38
CA ILE A 250 15.54 -32.23 20.05
C ILE A 250 16.88 -32.57 20.71
N ASP A 251 17.91 -31.75 20.51
CA ASP A 251 19.26 -31.99 21.04
C ASP A 251 19.24 -32.02 22.58
N ALA A 252 18.48 -31.12 23.21
CA ALA A 252 18.29 -31.11 24.67
C ALA A 252 17.59 -32.39 25.18
N HIS A 253 16.58 -32.89 24.47
CA HIS A 253 15.92 -34.14 24.84
C HIS A 253 16.86 -35.33 24.70
N VAL A 254 17.62 -35.43 23.60
CA VAL A 254 18.62 -36.49 23.40
C VAL A 254 19.65 -36.49 24.52
N ALA A 255 20.18 -35.32 24.89
CA ALA A 255 21.13 -35.20 26.00
C ALA A 255 20.53 -35.64 27.34
N SER A 256 19.26 -35.29 27.60
CA SER A 256 18.55 -35.72 28.81
C SER A 256 18.40 -37.25 28.87
N VAL A 257 18.01 -37.90 27.76
CA VAL A 257 17.86 -39.36 27.71
C VAL A 257 19.23 -40.05 27.83
N GLN A 258 20.27 -39.49 27.24
CA GLN A 258 21.64 -39.99 27.38
C GLN A 258 22.09 -39.99 28.85
N ALA A 259 21.89 -38.87 29.55
CA ALA A 259 22.23 -38.75 30.96
C ALA A 259 21.49 -39.78 31.83
N ALA A 260 20.20 -39.98 31.58
CA ALA A 260 19.39 -41.00 32.27
C ALA A 260 19.92 -42.42 32.02
N LYS A 261 20.23 -42.78 30.77
CA LYS A 261 20.77 -44.11 30.43
C LYS A 261 22.15 -44.38 31.04
N LEU A 262 23.01 -43.36 31.10
CA LEU A 262 24.32 -43.48 31.75
C LEU A 262 24.18 -43.65 33.28
N ALA A 263 23.22 -42.98 33.91
CA ALA A 263 22.93 -43.15 35.34
C ALA A 263 22.40 -44.56 35.64
N GLU A 264 21.48 -45.09 34.81
CA GLU A 264 20.98 -46.47 34.91
C GLU A 264 22.12 -47.50 34.82
N LEU A 265 23.03 -47.33 33.86
CA LEU A 265 24.21 -48.18 33.70
C LEU A 265 25.12 -48.11 34.93
N THR A 266 25.44 -46.90 35.40
CA THR A 266 26.33 -46.71 36.56
C THR A 266 25.76 -47.39 37.81
N SER A 267 24.46 -47.24 38.09
CA SER A 267 23.79 -47.92 39.20
C SER A 267 23.79 -49.44 39.08
N SER A 268 23.80 -50.00 37.86
CA SER A 268 23.85 -51.45 37.64
C SER A 268 25.23 -52.08 37.87
N TYR A 269 26.30 -51.26 37.86
CA TYR A 269 27.68 -51.70 38.08
C TYR A 269 28.21 -51.42 39.50
N GLU A 270 27.49 -50.63 40.30
CA GLU A 270 27.84 -50.33 41.71
C GLU A 270 27.21 -51.32 42.73
N VAL A 271 26.63 -52.43 42.25
CA VAL A 271 26.14 -53.57 43.06
C VAL A 271 27.14 -54.72 42.99
#